data_AF-A0A2T2VCR3-F1
#
_entry.id   AF-A0A2T2VCR3-F1
#
_cell.length_a   1.000
_cell.length_b   1.000
_cell.length_c   1.000
_cell.angle_alpha   90.00
_cell.angle_beta   90.00
_cell.angle_gamma   90.00
#
_symmetry.space_group_name_H-M   'P 1'
#
loop_
_entity.id
_entity.type
_entity.pdbx_description
1 polymer ?
#
loop_
_entity_poly.entity_id
_entity_poly.type
_entity_poly.pdbx_seq_one_letter_code
_entity_poly.pdbx_strand_id
1 'polypeptide(L)' 'VGSVVLRHVWPLPHDLGDLLRRFDRVLVPELNNGQLIRVLRDQYPSRDFTSLNKIQGRPFRAEEIVEEIEALLGEPAPA' A
#
# COMPACT_ATOMS: atom_id res chain seq x y z
N VAL A 1 -6.47 -11.11 2.80
CA VAL A 1 -5.48 -10.25 2.10
C VAL A 1 -5.88 -10.15 0.63
N GLY A 2 -5.81 -8.96 0.03
CA GLY A 2 -6.08 -8.74 -1.40
C GLY A 2 -5.11 -7.70 -1.97
N SER A 3 -4.90 -7.67 -3.28
CA SER A 3 -3.99 -6.73 -3.94
C SER A 3 -4.64 -6.06 -5.15
N VAL A 4 -4.22 -4.82 -5.42
CA VAL A 4 -4.61 -4.05 -6.59
C VAL A 4 -3.39 -3.32 -7.13
N VAL A 5 -3.23 -3.28 -8.46
CA VAL A 5 -2.15 -2.56 -9.13
C VAL A 5 -2.73 -1.40 -9.91
N LEU A 6 -2.40 -0.17 -9.50
CA LEU A 6 -2.81 1.02 -10.23
C LEU A 6 -1.98 1.14 -11.51
N ARG A 7 -2.64 1.02 -12.67
CA ARG A 7 -2.00 1.27 -13.97
C ARG A 7 -1.98 2.75 -14.36
N HIS A 8 -2.86 3.53 -13.76
CA HIS A 8 -3.02 4.95 -14.02
C HIS A 8 -3.29 5.66 -12.70
N VAL A 9 -2.49 6.68 -12.39
CA VAL A 9 -2.55 7.39 -11.10
C VAL A 9 -3.40 8.65 -11.18
N TRP A 10 -3.47 9.32 -12.33
CA TRP A 10 -4.22 10.57 -12.46
C TRP A 10 -4.98 10.74 -13.78
N PRO A 11 -6.33 10.72 -13.75
CA PRO A 11 -7.18 10.60 -12.56
C PRO A 11 -7.08 9.21 -11.90
N LEU A 12 -7.33 9.14 -10.59
CA LEU A 12 -7.47 7.86 -9.91
C LEU A 12 -8.69 7.09 -10.44
N PRO A 13 -8.68 5.74 -10.40
CA PRO A 13 -9.84 4.96 -10.76
C PRO A 13 -11.06 5.34 -9.91
N HIS A 14 -12.20 5.56 -10.56
CA HIS A 14 -13.43 6.04 -9.92
C HIS A 14 -13.98 5.08 -8.84
N ASP A 15 -13.71 3.79 -8.98
CA ASP A 15 -14.13 2.71 -8.08
C ASP A 15 -13.11 2.37 -6.98
N LEU A 16 -11.92 3.00 -7.01
CA LEU A 16 -10.87 2.73 -6.04
C LEU A 16 -11.30 3.04 -4.60
N GLY A 17 -12.01 4.15 -4.40
CA GLY A 17 -12.53 4.53 -3.09
C GLY A 17 -13.45 3.45 -2.49
N ASP A 18 -14.30 2.84 -3.32
CA ASP A 18 -15.25 1.80 -2.93
C ASP A 18 -14.56 0.48 -2.59
N LEU A 19 -13.52 0.14 -3.37
CA LEU A 19 -12.65 -1.00 -3.09
C LEU A 19 -11.92 -0.84 -1.76
N LEU A 20 -11.31 0.33 -1.53
CA LEU A 20 -10.54 0.62 -0.31
C LEU A 20 -11.39 0.53 0.96
N ARG A 21 -12.72 0.72 0.89
CA ARG A 21 -13.59 0.58 2.07
C ARG A 21 -13.76 -0.85 2.56
N ARG A 22 -13.36 -1.84 1.76
CA ARG A 22 -13.47 -3.26 2.08
C ARG A 22 -12.29 -3.79 2.89
N PHE A 23 -11.29 -2.94 3.15
CA PHE A 23 -10.07 -3.30 3.87
C PHE A 23 -9.90 -2.39 5.08
N ASP A 24 -9.54 -2.98 6.23
CA ASP A 24 -9.31 -2.25 7.47
C ASP A 24 -8.01 -1.44 7.42
N ARG A 25 -6.99 -1.99 6.75
CA ARG A 25 -5.66 -1.40 6.58
C ARG A 25 -5.22 -1.54 5.13
N VAL A 26 -4.52 -0.53 4.62
CA VAL A 26 -4.02 -0.52 3.24
C VAL A 26 -2.53 -0.27 3.23
N LEU A 27 -1.76 -1.29 2.87
CA LEU A 27 -0.32 -1.19 2.64
C LEU A 27 -0.06 -0.64 1.22
N VAL A 28 0.77 0.39 1.14
CA VAL A 28 1.16 1.05 -0.12
C VAL A 28 2.66 0.82 -0.35
N PRO A 29 3.04 -0.23 -1.10
CA PRO A 29 4.42 -0.44 -1.49
C PRO A 29 4.80 0.50 -2.65
N GLU A 30 5.88 1.28 -2.47
CA GLU A 30 6.37 2.15 -3.53
C GLU A 30 7.90 2.26 -3.58
N LEU A 31 8.42 2.29 -4.81
CA LEU A 31 9.86 2.47 -5.08
C LEU A 31 10.26 3.95 -5.14
N ASN A 32 9.71 4.74 -4.22
CA ASN A 32 9.95 6.16 -4.11
C ASN A 32 9.79 6.60 -2.64
N ASN A 33 9.77 7.90 -2.37
CA ASN A 33 9.68 8.47 -1.03
C ASN A 33 8.30 9.05 -0.71
N GLY A 34 7.22 8.28 -0.79
CA GLY A 34 5.92 8.73 -0.28
C GLY A 34 4.98 9.36 -1.32
N GLN A 35 5.25 9.27 -2.63
CA GLN A 35 4.48 10.02 -3.63
C GLN A 35 3.05 9.50 -3.76
N LEU A 36 2.87 8.19 -3.92
CA LEU A 36 1.55 7.60 -4.11
C LEU A 36 0.74 7.68 -2.82
N ILE A 37 1.34 7.37 -1.67
CA ILE A 37 0.60 7.43 -0.39
C ILE A 37 0.11 8.84 -0.07
N ARG A 38 0.86 9.88 -0.49
CA ARG A 38 0.42 11.28 -0.34
C ARG A 38 -0.83 11.57 -1.16
N VAL A 39 -0.86 11.13 -2.42
CA VAL A 39 -2.05 11.26 -3.29
C VAL A 39 -3.23 10.51 -2.69
N LEU A 40 -3.01 9.27 -2.23
CA LEU A 40 -4.08 8.45 -1.64
C LEU A 40 -4.65 9.05 -0.34
N ARG A 41 -3.80 9.59 0.54
CA ARG A 41 -4.23 10.26 1.77
C ARG A 41 -4.99 11.56 1.51
N ASP A 42 -4.61 12.29 0.46
CA ASP A 42 -5.32 13.51 0.04
C ASP A 42 -6.71 13.20 -0.52
N GLN A 43 -6.79 12.19 -1.40
CA GLN A 43 -8.05 11.82 -2.07
C GLN A 43 -8.99 10.98 -1.19
N TYR A 44 -8.45 10.23 -0.22
CA TYR A 44 -9.21 9.35 0.68
C TYR A 44 -8.78 9.53 2.16
N PRO A 45 -9.01 10.72 2.76
CA PRO A 45 -8.48 11.06 4.08
C PRO A 45 -9.03 10.21 5.23
N SER A 46 -10.16 9.52 5.04
CA SER A 46 -10.78 8.66 6.05
C SER A 46 -10.26 7.22 6.06
N ARG A 47 -9.18 6.92 5.33
CA ARG A 47 -8.63 5.55 5.18
C ARG A 47 -7.28 5.44 5.86
N ASP A 48 -7.01 4.28 6.45
CA ASP A 48 -5.74 3.96 7.08
C ASP A 48 -4.76 3.41 6.05
N PHE A 49 -3.79 4.25 5.66
CA PHE A 49 -2.72 3.90 4.73
C PHE A 49 -1.38 3.79 5.45
N THR A 50 -0.73 2.65 5.29
CA THR A 50 0.65 2.39 5.73
C THR A 50 1.58 2.43 4.51
N SER A 51 2.71 3.13 4.63
CA SER A 51 3.72 3.19 3.57
C SER A 51 4.76 2.10 3.72
N LEU A 52 5.11 1.44 2.61
CA LEU A 52 6.33 0.63 2.49
C LEU A 52 7.19 1.23 1.38
N ASN A 53 8.14 2.08 1.77
CA ASN A 53 8.96 2.87 0.84
C ASN A 53 10.34 2.25 0.64
N LYS A 54 10.78 2.14 -0.61
CA LYS A 54 12.13 1.63 -0.95
C LYS A 54 12.81 2.48 -2.02
N ILE A 55 13.94 3.09 -1.67
CA ILE A 55 14.67 4.04 -2.55
C ILE A 55 15.97 3.40 -3.10
N GLN A 56 16.16 2.10 -2.90
CA GLN A 56 17.43 1.39 -3.18
C GLN A 56 17.64 1.06 -4.68
N GLY A 57 16.81 1.58 -5.59
CA GLY A 57 16.90 1.32 -7.03
C GLY A 57 16.66 -0.13 -7.46
N ARG A 58 16.17 -0.98 -6.55
CA ARG A 58 15.88 -2.40 -6.79
C ARG A 58 14.42 -2.72 -6.46
N PRO A 59 13.76 -3.65 -7.19
CA PRO A 59 12.39 -4.04 -6.90
C PRO A 59 12.20 -4.59 -5.49
N PHE A 60 10.96 -4.59 -5.01
CA PHE A 60 10.57 -5.37 -3.84
C PHE A 60 10.72 -6.85 -4.13
N ARG A 61 11.26 -7.58 -3.16
CA ARG A 61 11.13 -9.03 -3.06
C ARG A 61 9.76 -9.37 -2.48
N ALA A 62 9.29 -10.59 -2.76
CA ALA A 62 8.03 -11.05 -2.20
C ALA A 62 8.09 -11.10 -0.67
N GLU A 63 9.22 -11.56 -0.12
CA GLU A 63 9.47 -11.63 1.33
C GLU A 63 9.30 -10.27 2.01
N GLU A 64 9.85 -9.18 1.45
CA GLU A 64 9.74 -7.83 2.02
C GLU A 64 8.28 -7.36 2.14
N ILE A 65 7.41 -7.76 1.20
CA ILE A 65 5.99 -7.40 1.24
C ILE A 65 5.24 -8.28 2.25
N VAL A 66 5.57 -9.58 2.32
CA VAL A 66 4.94 -10.52 3.25
C VAL A 66 5.26 -10.14 4.70
N GLU A 67 6.53 -9.88 5.01
CA GLU A 67 6.98 -9.47 6.35
C GLU A 67 6.23 -8.23 6.85
N GLU A 68 6.04 -7.23 5.98
CA GLU A 68 5.31 -6.01 6.35
C GLU A 68 3.81 -6.26 6.53
N ILE A 69 3.21 -7.16 5.73
CA ILE A 69 1.80 -7.55 5.89
C ILE A 69 1.60 -8.28 7.24
N GLU A 70 2.49 -9.21 7.59
CA GLU A 70 2.42 -9.94 8.86
C GLU A 70 2.60 -9.00 10.05
N ALA A 71 3.58 -8.09 9.98
CA ALA A 71 3.79 -7.04 10.99
C ALA A 71 2.53 -6.17 11.18
N LEU A 72 1.83 -5.82 10.09
CA LEU A 72 0.58 -5.07 10.14
C LEU A 72 -0.59 -5.84 10.73
N LEU A 73 -0.61 -7.17 10.59
CA LEU A 73 -1.61 -8.04 11.20
C LEU A 73 -1.31 -8.35 12.68
N GLY A 74 -0.11 -8.03 13.15
CA GLY A 74 0.35 -8.37 14.50
C GLY A 74 0.70 -9.85 14.65
N GLU A 75 0.97 -10.53 13.54
CA GLU A 75 1.45 -11.90 13.53
C GLU A 75 2.99 -11.89 13.67
N PRO A 76 3.58 -12.78 14.49
CA PRO A 76 5.03 -12.86 14.58
C PRO A 76 5.59 -13.34 13.23
N ALA A 77 6.54 -12.59 12.68
CA ALA A 77 7.26 -12.99 11.46
C ALA A 77 7.82 -14.42 11.64
N PRO A 78 7.72 -15.29 10.62
CA PRO A 78 8.24 -16.64 10.70
C PRO A 78 9.76 -16.58 10.96
N ALA A 79 10.18 -17.26 12.03
CA ALA A 79 11.57 -17.38 12.45
C ALA A 79 12.43 -18.16 11.43
#